data_AF-A0A5C6LZM9-F1
#
_entry.id   AF-A0A5C6LZM9-F1
#
_cell.length_a   1.000
_cell.length_b   1.000
_cell.length_c   1.000
_cell.angle_alpha   90.00
_cell.angle_beta   90.00
_cell.angle_gamma   90.00
#
_symmetry.space_group_name_H-M   'P 1'
#
loop_
_entity.id
_entity.type
_entity.pdbx_description
1 polymer ?
#
loop_
_entity_poly.entity_id
_entity_poly.type
_entity_poly.pdbx_seq_one_letter_code
_entity_poly.pdbx_strand_id
1 'polypeptide(L)' 'MKKPETALPKPVKLCYSHIGGKFGQLLAEAFIENGWIAKNGPDDKHYYITTTGEQEFARMGIDLSQIRP' A
#
# COMPACT_ATOMS: atom_id res chain seq x y z
N MET A 1 -0.11 9.29 40.07
CA MET A 1 -0.29 8.10 39.22
C MET A 1 -0.77 8.58 37.85
N LYS A 2 0.07 8.53 36.81
CA LYS A 2 -0.33 8.90 35.44
C LYS A 2 -1.25 7.79 34.91
N LYS A 3 -2.49 8.15 34.56
CA LYS A 3 -3.47 7.25 33.92
C LYS A 3 -2.84 6.70 32.63
N PRO A 4 -2.99 5.41 32.29
CA PRO A 4 -2.51 4.92 31.00
C PRO A 4 -3.29 5.69 29.93
N GLU A 5 -2.56 6.48 29.15
CA GLU A 5 -3.07 7.14 27.97
C GLU A 5 -3.36 6.02 26.97
N THR A 6 -4.55 5.44 27.06
CA THR A 6 -5.01 4.42 26.12
C THR A 6 -5.05 5.07 24.76
N ALA A 7 -3.99 4.88 23.97
CA ALA A 7 -3.89 5.42 22.63
C ALA A 7 -5.17 5.03 21.87
N LEU A 8 -5.94 6.04 21.47
CA LEU A 8 -7.14 5.80 20.68
C LEU A 8 -6.73 5.03 19.40
N PRO A 9 -7.53 4.05 18.96
CA PRO A 9 -7.21 3.27 17.77
C PRO A 9 -7.05 4.19 16.57
N LYS A 10 -5.98 3.98 15.78
CA LYS A 10 -5.73 4.76 14.56
C LYS A 10 -6.77 4.37 13.50
N PRO A 11 -7.58 5.33 12.99
CA PRO A 11 -8.64 5.00 12.05
C PRO A 11 -8.07 4.70 10.66
N VAL A 12 -8.60 3.66 10.00
CA VAL A 12 -8.36 3.37 8.58
C VAL A 12 -9.57 3.83 7.80
N LYS A 13 -9.37 4.74 6.84
CA LYS A 13 -10.45 5.21 5.96
C LYS A 13 -10.57 4.28 4.77
N LEU A 14 -11.79 3.87 4.46
CA LEU A 14 -12.13 3.17 3.23
C LEU A 14 -12.83 4.14 2.28
N CYS A 15 -12.56 3.98 1.00
CA CYS A 15 -13.31 4.62 -0.07
C CYS A 15 -13.94 3.50 -0.88
N TYR A 16 -15.25 3.30 -0.71
CA TYR A 16 -15.95 2.10 -1.20
C TYR A 16 -15.27 0.81 -0.70
N SER A 17 -14.65 0.06 -1.60
CA SER A 17 -13.98 -1.23 -1.34
C SER A 17 -12.45 -1.12 -1.26
N HIS A 18 -11.84 0.07 -1.31
CA HIS A 18 -10.39 0.24 -1.23
C HIS A 18 -9.95 1.06 -0.01
N ILE A 19 -8.72 0.79 0.45
CA ILE A 19 -8.07 1.54 1.52
C ILE A 19 -7.69 2.92 0.97
N GLY A 20 -8.19 3.97 1.62
CA GLY A 20 -7.94 5.36 1.25
C GLY A 20 -7.42 6.20 2.42
N GLY A 21 -7.42 7.52 2.22
CA GLY A 21 -6.94 8.48 3.20
C GLY A 21 -5.44 8.33 3.52
N LYS A 22 -5.04 8.79 4.71
CA LYS A 22 -3.61 8.84 5.08
C LYS A 22 -2.96 7.44 5.16
N PHE A 23 -3.72 6.43 5.57
CA PHE A 23 -3.19 5.07 5.64
C PHE A 23 -2.89 4.50 4.24
N GLY A 24 -3.82 4.65 3.28
CA GLY A 24 -3.58 4.25 1.89
C GLY A 24 -2.41 5.01 1.25
N GLN A 25 -2.27 6.32 1.53
CA GLN A 25 -1.12 7.10 1.08
C GLN A 25 0.20 6.53 1.60
N LEU A 26 0.29 6.25 2.91
CA LEU A 26 1.52 5.71 3.53
C LEU A 26 1.88 4.32 3.00
N LEU A 27 0.89 3.48 2.70
CA LEU A 27 1.13 2.19 2.05
C LEU A 27 1.72 2.38 0.66
N ALA A 28 1.17 3.29 -0.15
CA ALA A 28 1.68 3.57 -1.49
C ALA A 28 3.12 4.12 -1.44
N GLU A 29 3.40 5.08 -0.54
CA GLU A 29 4.76 5.61 -0.32
C GLU A 29 5.72 4.49 0.06
N ALA A 30 5.34 3.62 1.02
CA ALA A 30 6.17 2.49 1.41
C ALA A 30 6.42 1.50 0.26
N PHE A 31 5.41 1.20 -0.57
CA PHE A 31 5.59 0.29 -1.71
C PHE A 31 6.50 0.88 -2.80
N ILE A 32 6.46 2.21 -3.00
CA ILE A 32 7.38 2.90 -3.91
C ILE A 32 8.81 2.88 -3.34
N GLU A 33 8.97 3.24 -2.07
CA GLU A 33 10.29 3.28 -1.40
C GLU A 33 10.96 1.91 -1.33
N ASN A 34 10.19 0.84 -1.10
CA ASN A 34 10.69 -0.53 -1.14
C ASN A 34 10.87 -1.07 -2.57
N GLY A 35 10.52 -0.29 -3.59
CA GLY A 35 10.64 -0.69 -5.00
C GLY A 35 9.67 -1.79 -5.42
N TRP A 36 8.56 -1.98 -4.72
CA TRP A 36 7.54 -2.98 -5.04
C TRP A 36 6.63 -2.53 -6.18
N ILE A 37 6.40 -1.22 -6.28
CA ILE A 37 5.72 -0.60 -7.41
C ILE A 37 6.58 0.53 -7.97
N ALA A 38 6.58 0.69 -9.29
CA ALA A 38 7.33 1.73 -9.98
C ALA A 38 6.59 2.20 -11.24
N LYS A 39 6.95 3.38 -11.73
CA LYS A 39 6.53 3.86 -13.05
C LYS A 39 7.50 3.35 -14.11
N ASN A 40 7.04 3.07 -15.34
CA ASN A 40 7.95 2.69 -16.43
C ASN A 40 8.66 3.92 -17.03
N GLY A 41 8.08 5.11 -16.86
CA GLY A 41 8.71 6.38 -17.20
C GLY A 41 8.27 7.55 -16.32
N PRO A 42 8.96 8.69 -16.38
CA PRO A 42 8.63 9.87 -15.57
C PRO A 42 7.22 10.43 -15.84
N ASP A 43 6.74 10.30 -17.07
CA ASP A 43 5.42 10.80 -17.52
C ASP A 43 4.29 9.78 -17.34
N ASP A 44 4.57 8.58 -16.81
CA ASP A 44 3.54 7.59 -16.59
C ASP A 44 2.57 8.03 -15.50
N LYS A 45 1.28 7.84 -15.79
CA LYS A 45 0.18 8.09 -14.86
C LYS A 45 -0.06 6.90 -13.93
N HIS A 46 0.42 5.72 -14.29
CA HIS A 46 0.20 4.48 -13.56
C HIS A 46 1.49 3.97 -12.95
N TYR A 47 1.35 3.35 -11.78
CA TYR A 47 2.39 2.51 -11.20
C TYR A 47 2.12 1.07 -11.60
N TYR A 48 3.19 0.34 -11.83
CA TYR A 48 3.20 -1.07 -12.16
C TYR A 48 3.93 -1.83 -11.07
N ILE A 49 3.51 -3.08 -10.85
CA ILE A 49 4.18 -3.96 -9.90
C ILE A 49 5.52 -4.38 -10.50
N THR A 50 6.59 -4.25 -9.73
CA THR A 50 7.92 -4.71 -10.13
C THR A 50 8.08 -6.20 -9.83
N THR A 51 9.13 -6.84 -10.37
CA THR A 51 9.45 -8.23 -10.03
C THR A 51 9.65 -8.44 -8.53
N THR A 52 10.24 -7.47 -7.82
CA THR A 52 10.36 -7.50 -6.35
C THR A 52 9.00 -7.40 -5.69
N GLY A 53 8.13 -6.51 -6.20
CA GLY A 53 6.77 -6.37 -5.71
C GLY A 53 5.95 -7.64 -5.86
N GLU A 54 6.07 -8.36 -6.98
CA GLU A 54 5.36 -9.63 -7.19
C GLU A 54 5.67 -10.64 -6.08
N GLN A 55 6.94 -10.78 -5.71
CA GLN A 55 7.39 -11.69 -4.67
C GLN A 55 6.92 -11.26 -3.29
N GLU A 56 7.06 -9.98 -2.96
CA GLU A 56 6.72 -9.48 -1.63
C GLU A 56 5.21 -9.36 -1.40
N PHE A 57 4.43 -8.99 -2.41
CA PHE A 57 2.96 -9.02 -2.32
C PHE A 57 2.45 -10.46 -2.18
N ALA A 58 3.03 -11.42 -2.90
CA ALA A 58 2.71 -12.84 -2.69
C ALA A 58 3.07 -13.29 -1.26
N ARG A 59 4.21 -12.84 -0.72
CA ARG A 59 4.62 -13.12 0.67
C ARG A 59 3.70 -12.46 1.71
N MET A 60 3.13 -11.31 1.39
CA MET A 60 2.08 -10.65 2.18
C MET A 60 0.73 -11.37 2.10
N GLY A 61 0.58 -12.36 1.19
CA GLY A 61 -0.65 -13.12 0.99
C GLY A 61 -1.61 -12.49 -0.01
N ILE A 62 -1.12 -11.56 -0.84
CA ILE A 62 -1.91 -10.92 -1.90
C ILE A 62 -1.80 -11.75 -3.18
N ASP A 63 -2.94 -12.17 -3.69
CA ASP A 63 -3.04 -12.89 -4.96
C ASP A 63 -3.10 -11.91 -6.15
N LEU A 64 -1.95 -11.76 -6.82
CA LEU A 64 -1.83 -10.85 -7.96
C LEU A 64 -2.49 -11.38 -9.24
N SER A 65 -2.89 -12.66 -9.31
CA SER A 65 -3.57 -13.21 -10.49
C SER A 65 -4.93 -12.57 -10.77
N GLN A 66 -5.47 -11.84 -9.79
CA GLN A 66 -6.73 -11.10 -9.90
C GLN A 66 -6.56 -9.76 -10.64
N ILE A 67 -5.34 -9.27 -10.82
CA ILE A 67 -5.04 -8.05 -11.56
C ILE A 67 -4.85 -8.42 -13.03
N ARG A 68 -5.69 -7.85 -13.90
CA ARG A 68 -5.55 -7.99 -15.36
C ARG A 68 -4.78 -6.79 -15.93
N PRO A 69 -3.81 -7.01 -16.83
CA PRO A 69 -3.07 -5.93 -17.49
C PRO A 69 -3.96 -5.09 -18.42
#